data_AF-A0A819URJ9-F1
#
_entry.id   AF-A0A819URJ9-F1
#
_cell.length_a   1.000
_cell.length_b   1.000
_cell.length_c   1.000
_cell.angle_alpha   90.00
_cell.angle_beta   90.00
_cell.angle_gamma   90.00
#
_symmetry.space_group_name_H-M   'P 1'
#
loop_
_entity.id
_entity.type
_entity.pdbx_description
1 polymer ?
#
loop_
_entity_poly.entity_id
_entity_poly.type
_entity_poly.pdbx_seq_one_letter_code
_entity_poly.pdbx_strand_id
1 'polypeptide(L)'
;MYNSFLISNSQCIHSKCIVYYNSPQNNTFCQCYPGWSGQYCTIPYTCTCSSDSICIGVSAYNRSIYVCPINKFGYQCLIVDTVCQINNNLTCQHGGQCIPVDEYMSSSNKKFSCICPKGYSGDRCEIVDNKIILSFEDDIVLSQSIFIHFIEAINGSVPMRMTTFRTIFPVKNSLTILWSRSFHLVFIELYNKNYYLVVIQKIYEKSTTIIKKIKLSDRCQHINELFNEIFVKLHLTRRIKYYHLSCQQNLSNLPCFYDDVHICLCYDHRKQRLANCFEFNYNMKSDCLGQSVCENVGQYFQDTEVCPERSICICRPCFFGVRCQFSSNRFGLSLDAILGYHIQPNISLLNQLNIVKISLALTVIFLVAGFINGVLSSITFNNKQICEVGCDVLKQQIQQYKHLLTASVLLVILGLPRLIILFVSKCMKSTNDGWLFLVGYFISFIPPMLTFVVFILPSKFYKE
;
A
#
# COMPACT_ATOMS: atom_id res chain seq x y z
N MET A 1 -1.87 33.89 -8.90
CA MET A 1 -1.66 34.32 -10.29
C MET A 1 -0.80 33.29 -11.00
N TYR A 2 -1.41 32.36 -11.72
CA TYR A 2 -0.82 31.67 -12.87
C TYR A 2 -1.98 31.52 -13.85
N ASN A 3 -2.02 32.45 -14.82
CA ASN A 3 -2.94 32.41 -15.94
C ASN A 3 -2.45 31.34 -16.91
N SER A 4 -3.17 30.23 -17.03
CA SER A 4 -3.10 29.38 -18.21
C SER A 4 -4.45 29.46 -18.93
N PHE A 5 -4.58 30.49 -19.77
CA PHE A 5 -5.50 30.47 -20.89
C PHE A 5 -5.08 29.33 -21.82
N LEU A 6 -5.87 28.26 -21.86
CA LEU A 6 -5.85 27.29 -22.97
C LEU A 6 -7.18 27.41 -23.69
N ILE A 7 -7.20 28.26 -24.72
CA ILE A 7 -8.25 28.32 -25.72
C ILE A 7 -7.75 27.57 -26.96
N SER A 8 -8.27 26.34 -27.15
CA SER A 8 -8.70 25.80 -28.44
C SER A 8 -9.72 24.66 -28.22
N ASN A 9 -10.69 24.92 -27.33
CA ASN A 9 -11.86 24.07 -27.13
C ASN A 9 -12.98 24.53 -28.07
N SER A 10 -13.18 23.92 -29.25
CA SER A 10 -14.40 24.20 -30.02
C SER A 10 -14.85 23.17 -31.06
N GLN A 11 -14.37 21.92 -31.05
CA GLN A 11 -14.91 20.93 -32.00
C GLN A 11 -15.33 19.58 -31.41
N CYS A 12 -15.10 19.34 -30.13
CA CYS A 12 -15.63 18.15 -29.45
C CYS A 12 -17.08 18.43 -28.98
N ILE A 13 -18.11 17.93 -29.68
CA ILE A 13 -19.52 18.20 -29.32
C ILE A 13 -20.01 17.20 -28.26
N HIS A 14 -20.22 15.94 -28.65
CA HIS A 14 -20.75 14.90 -27.77
C HIS A 14 -19.62 14.09 -27.14
N SER A 15 -18.72 14.75 -26.42
CA SER A 15 -17.45 14.12 -26.01
C SER A 15 -16.71 14.83 -24.89
N LYS A 16 -15.65 14.18 -24.41
CA LYS A 16 -14.66 14.74 -23.49
C LYS A 16 -13.31 14.87 -24.19
N CYS A 17 -12.71 16.05 -24.15
CA CYS A 17 -11.37 16.28 -24.71
C CYS A 17 -10.28 15.68 -23.79
N ILE A 18 -9.37 14.88 -24.34
CA ILE A 18 -8.29 14.21 -23.61
C ILE A 18 -6.95 14.51 -24.30
N VAL A 19 -5.90 14.71 -23.50
CA VAL A 19 -4.53 14.94 -23.97
C VAL A 19 -3.74 13.62 -23.97
N TYR A 20 -2.95 13.38 -25.01
CA TYR A 20 -2.04 12.22 -25.05
C TYR A 20 -0.91 12.36 -24.02
N TYR A 21 -0.75 11.35 -23.17
CA TYR A 21 0.25 11.34 -22.08
C TYR A 21 1.71 11.40 -22.58
N ASN A 22 2.00 10.78 -23.73
CA ASN A 22 3.36 10.66 -24.26
C ASN A 22 3.65 11.60 -25.45
N SER A 23 2.80 12.60 -25.72
CA SER A 23 3.03 13.51 -26.84
C SER A 23 3.69 14.81 -26.38
N PRO A 24 4.90 15.16 -26.87
CA PRO A 24 5.59 16.40 -26.50
C PRO A 24 4.84 17.67 -26.96
N GLN A 25 3.82 17.53 -27.83
CA GLN A 25 3.05 18.64 -28.41
C GLN A 25 1.66 18.83 -27.78
N ASN A 26 1.34 18.15 -26.66
CA ASN A 26 0.01 18.22 -26.02
C ASN A 26 -1.15 17.94 -27.00
N ASN A 27 -0.95 17.01 -27.95
CA ASN A 27 -2.01 16.65 -28.88
C ASN A 27 -3.25 16.17 -28.11
N THR A 28 -4.42 16.67 -28.52
CA THR A 28 -5.71 16.34 -27.93
C THR A 28 -6.51 15.43 -28.86
N PHE A 29 -7.39 14.61 -28.30
CA PHE A 29 -8.41 13.87 -29.03
C PHE A 29 -9.75 13.94 -28.30
N CYS A 30 -10.86 13.84 -29.04
CA CYS A 30 -12.19 13.77 -28.46
C CYS A 30 -12.54 12.32 -28.10
N GLN A 31 -12.81 12.04 -26.82
CA GLN A 31 -13.42 10.79 -26.38
C GLN A 31 -14.95 10.91 -26.50
N CYS A 32 -15.52 10.29 -27.54
CA CYS A 32 -16.96 10.36 -27.81
C CYS A 32 -17.81 9.66 -26.76
N TYR A 33 -19.00 10.21 -26.49
CA TYR A 33 -20.04 9.54 -25.73
C TYR A 33 -20.67 8.39 -26.55
N PRO A 34 -21.28 7.40 -25.88
CA PRO A 34 -21.97 6.30 -26.57
C PRO A 34 -22.97 6.80 -27.61
N GLY A 35 -22.97 6.17 -28.79
CA GLY A 35 -23.81 6.56 -29.93
C GLY A 35 -23.22 7.63 -30.85
N TRP A 36 -22.03 8.16 -30.56
CA TRP A 36 -21.36 9.18 -31.38
C TRP A 36 -19.93 8.78 -31.78
N SER A 37 -19.56 9.04 -33.03
CA SER A 37 -18.24 8.72 -33.60
C SER A 37 -17.69 9.86 -34.47
N GLY A 38 -16.49 9.65 -35.00
CA GLY A 38 -15.75 10.63 -35.80
C GLY A 38 -14.77 11.45 -34.96
N GLN A 39 -13.84 12.13 -35.64
CA GLN A 39 -12.78 12.94 -35.01
C GLN A 39 -13.30 13.97 -34.00
N TYR A 40 -14.52 14.46 -34.23
CA TYR A 40 -15.20 15.50 -33.47
C TYR A 40 -16.49 15.01 -32.78
N CYS A 41 -16.77 13.71 -32.82
CA CYS A 41 -17.94 13.08 -32.21
C CYS A 41 -19.27 13.64 -32.72
N THR A 42 -19.37 13.83 -34.03
CA THR A 42 -20.53 14.41 -34.74
C THR A 42 -21.35 13.38 -35.49
N ILE A 43 -20.84 12.16 -35.69
CA ILE A 43 -21.50 11.14 -36.50
C ILE A 43 -22.31 10.24 -35.55
N PRO A 44 -23.65 10.27 -35.61
CA PRO A 44 -24.45 9.36 -34.81
C PRO A 44 -24.36 7.95 -35.38
N TYR A 45 -24.31 6.95 -34.52
CA TYR A 45 -24.41 5.55 -34.90
C TYR A 45 -25.39 4.81 -34.00
N THR A 46 -26.00 3.78 -34.55
CA THR A 46 -26.83 2.83 -33.79
C THR A 46 -26.21 1.46 -33.92
N CYS A 47 -26.34 0.65 -32.87
CA CYS A 47 -25.76 -0.68 -32.86
C CYS A 47 -26.86 -1.73 -32.79
N THR A 48 -26.75 -2.76 -33.62
CA THR A 48 -27.74 -3.83 -33.80
C THR A 48 -27.31 -5.09 -33.07
N CYS A 49 -27.28 -5.05 -31.74
CA CYS A 49 -26.76 -6.14 -30.91
C CYS A 49 -27.69 -6.61 -29.81
N SER A 50 -27.29 -7.71 -29.16
CA SER A 50 -27.90 -8.19 -27.92
C SER A 50 -28.02 -7.06 -26.89
N SER A 51 -29.17 -6.97 -26.22
CA SER A 51 -29.53 -5.86 -25.32
C SER A 51 -28.63 -5.74 -24.08
N ASP A 52 -27.90 -6.80 -23.73
CA ASP A 52 -26.97 -6.90 -22.61
C ASP A 52 -25.49 -6.73 -23.01
N SER A 53 -25.22 -6.43 -24.28
CA SER A 53 -23.87 -6.13 -24.77
C SER A 53 -23.56 -4.64 -24.71
N ILE A 54 -22.28 -4.31 -24.54
CA ILE A 54 -21.84 -2.91 -24.53
C ILE A 54 -21.34 -2.54 -25.92
N CYS A 55 -22.04 -1.60 -26.57
CA CYS A 55 -21.57 -1.06 -27.84
C CYS A 55 -20.45 -0.05 -27.62
N ILE A 56 -19.29 -0.30 -28.24
CA ILE A 56 -18.14 0.61 -28.20
C ILE A 56 -18.21 1.60 -29.37
N GLY A 57 -18.65 1.14 -30.54
CA GLY A 57 -18.63 1.95 -31.74
C GLY A 57 -18.90 1.16 -33.00
N VAL A 58 -18.49 1.73 -34.14
CA VAL A 58 -18.63 1.12 -35.46
C VAL A 58 -17.31 1.26 -36.20
N SER A 59 -16.88 0.19 -36.87
CA SER A 59 -15.67 0.17 -37.71
C SER A 59 -15.87 0.94 -39.03
N ALA A 60 -14.76 1.17 -39.75
CA ALA A 60 -14.79 1.85 -41.06
C ALA A 60 -15.69 1.17 -42.11
N TYR A 61 -15.98 -0.13 -41.96
CA TYR A 61 -16.87 -0.89 -42.84
C TYR A 61 -18.32 -0.94 -42.35
N ASN A 62 -18.71 -0.01 -41.48
CA ASN A 62 -20.04 0.06 -40.86
C ASN A 62 -20.43 -1.19 -40.03
N ARG A 63 -19.44 -1.97 -39.59
CA ARG A 63 -19.66 -3.08 -38.65
C ARG A 63 -19.52 -2.59 -37.24
N SER A 64 -20.58 -2.73 -36.45
CA SER A 64 -20.58 -2.35 -35.05
C SER A 64 -19.61 -3.23 -34.23
N ILE A 65 -18.99 -2.63 -33.22
CA ILE A 65 -17.96 -3.21 -32.36
C ILE A 65 -18.53 -3.27 -30.94
N TYR A 66 -18.45 -4.45 -30.33
CA TYR A 66 -19.12 -4.75 -29.08
C TYR A 66 -18.20 -5.45 -28.09
N VAL A 67 -18.47 -5.22 -26.81
CA VAL A 67 -18.01 -6.09 -25.74
C VAL A 67 -19.17 -7.01 -25.38
N CYS A 68 -18.98 -8.30 -25.65
CA CYS A 68 -19.94 -9.31 -25.26
C CYS A 68 -19.85 -9.58 -23.75
N PRO A 69 -20.98 -9.91 -23.09
CA PRO A 69 -20.94 -10.46 -21.74
C PRO A 69 -20.19 -11.81 -21.74
N ILE A 70 -19.64 -12.19 -20.59
CA ILE A 70 -18.70 -13.33 -20.43
C ILE A 70 -19.21 -14.64 -21.06
N ASN A 71 -20.52 -14.89 -21.06
CA ASN A 71 -21.12 -16.12 -21.57
C ASN A 71 -21.67 -15.99 -22.99
N LYS A 72 -21.34 -14.92 -23.73
CA LYS A 72 -21.79 -14.75 -25.10
C LYS A 72 -20.64 -14.40 -26.02
N PHE A 73 -20.74 -14.83 -27.27
CA PHE A 73 -19.75 -14.61 -28.30
C PHE A 73 -20.41 -14.43 -29.67
N GLY A 74 -19.56 -14.23 -30.68
CA GLY A 74 -19.96 -13.91 -32.04
C GLY A 74 -20.10 -12.42 -32.31
N TYR A 75 -20.23 -12.07 -33.59
CA TYR A 75 -20.19 -10.70 -34.08
C TYR A 75 -21.29 -9.78 -33.52
N GLN A 76 -22.40 -10.37 -33.05
CA GLN A 76 -23.52 -9.66 -32.43
C GLN A 76 -23.73 -10.01 -30.95
N CYS A 77 -22.82 -10.77 -30.33
CA CYS A 77 -22.97 -11.27 -28.97
C CYS A 77 -24.31 -12.00 -28.72
N LEU A 78 -24.83 -12.71 -29.73
CA LEU A 78 -26.09 -13.45 -29.66
C LEU A 78 -25.88 -14.94 -29.34
N ILE A 79 -24.68 -15.46 -29.57
CA ILE A 79 -24.38 -16.87 -29.34
C ILE A 79 -24.03 -17.04 -27.86
N VAL A 80 -24.78 -17.87 -27.14
CA VAL A 80 -24.55 -18.13 -25.72
C VAL A 80 -23.66 -19.36 -25.58
N ASP A 81 -22.58 -19.22 -24.81
CA ASP A 81 -21.77 -20.34 -24.36
C ASP A 81 -22.41 -20.98 -23.12
N THR A 82 -22.79 -22.25 -23.26
CA THR A 82 -23.39 -23.02 -22.17
C THR A 82 -22.36 -23.71 -21.27
N VAL A 83 -21.05 -23.71 -21.61
CA VAL A 83 -20.01 -24.45 -20.87
C VAL A 83 -20.00 -24.09 -19.38
N CYS A 84 -20.14 -22.80 -19.05
CA CYS A 84 -20.23 -22.33 -17.66
C CYS A 84 -21.67 -22.35 -17.08
N GLN A 85 -22.69 -22.65 -17.89
CA GLN A 85 -24.10 -22.71 -17.48
C GLN A 85 -24.61 -24.13 -17.22
N ILE A 86 -23.89 -25.17 -17.68
CA ILE A 86 -24.42 -26.54 -17.73
C ILE A 86 -24.77 -27.12 -16.35
N ASN A 87 -24.25 -26.62 -15.23
CA ASN A 87 -24.72 -27.03 -13.89
C ASN A 87 -24.33 -26.01 -12.81
N ASN A 88 -25.26 -25.17 -12.33
CA ASN A 88 -25.18 -24.38 -11.08
C ASN A 88 -23.79 -24.28 -10.41
N ASN A 89 -22.86 -23.49 -10.96
CA ASN A 89 -21.53 -23.25 -10.37
C ASN A 89 -20.68 -24.51 -10.03
N LEU A 90 -20.96 -25.68 -10.59
CA LEU A 90 -20.22 -26.93 -10.30
C LEU A 90 -18.96 -27.12 -11.16
N THR A 91 -18.75 -26.29 -12.18
CA THR A 91 -17.53 -26.35 -13.03
C THR A 91 -16.29 -25.88 -12.27
N CYS A 92 -16.43 -24.81 -11.48
CA CYS A 92 -15.40 -24.28 -10.60
C CYS A 92 -15.84 -24.46 -9.14
N GLN A 93 -15.05 -25.20 -8.37
CA GLN A 93 -15.34 -25.51 -6.97
C GLN A 93 -15.08 -24.30 -6.05
N HIS A 94 -15.53 -24.41 -4.79
CA HIS A 94 -15.29 -23.43 -3.73
C HIS A 94 -15.70 -21.98 -4.05
N GLY A 95 -16.67 -21.78 -4.96
CA GLY A 95 -17.12 -20.46 -5.38
C GLY A 95 -16.21 -19.79 -6.41
N GLY A 96 -15.42 -20.57 -7.15
CA GLY A 96 -14.66 -20.07 -8.30
C GLY A 96 -15.56 -19.55 -9.42
N GLN A 97 -15.09 -18.52 -10.12
CA GLN A 97 -15.80 -17.94 -11.25
C GLN A 97 -15.37 -18.62 -12.55
N CYS A 98 -16.31 -19.24 -13.25
CA CYS A 98 -16.07 -19.88 -14.54
C CYS A 98 -16.02 -18.85 -15.68
N ILE A 99 -15.03 -19.00 -16.56
CA ILE A 99 -14.86 -18.20 -17.77
C ILE A 99 -14.72 -19.16 -18.96
N PRO A 100 -15.60 -19.06 -19.97
CA PRO A 100 -15.44 -19.84 -21.19
C PRO A 100 -14.20 -19.36 -21.97
N VAL A 101 -13.48 -20.30 -22.59
CA VAL A 101 -12.31 -19.99 -23.40
C VAL A 101 -12.59 -20.38 -24.83
N ASP A 102 -12.35 -19.45 -25.75
CA ASP A 102 -12.60 -19.66 -27.18
C ASP A 102 -11.72 -20.78 -27.73
N GLU A 103 -12.34 -21.70 -28.48
CA GLU A 103 -11.76 -22.95 -28.98
C GLU A 103 -10.59 -22.66 -29.95
N TYR A 104 -10.56 -21.47 -30.55
CA TYR A 104 -9.51 -21.02 -31.46
C TYR A 104 -8.22 -20.52 -30.78
N MET A 105 -8.23 -20.19 -29.48
CA MET A 105 -7.05 -19.68 -28.76
C MET A 105 -6.30 -20.74 -27.94
N SER A 106 -6.85 -21.95 -27.77
CA SER A 106 -6.24 -22.97 -26.93
C SER A 106 -5.70 -24.14 -27.74
N SER A 107 -4.39 -24.35 -27.71
CA SER A 107 -3.70 -25.55 -28.20
C SER A 107 -3.99 -26.81 -27.36
N SER A 108 -4.73 -26.65 -26.26
CA SER A 108 -5.22 -27.71 -25.40
C SER A 108 -6.74 -27.69 -25.42
N ASN A 109 -7.42 -28.84 -25.47
CA ASN A 109 -8.89 -28.99 -25.53
C ASN A 109 -9.67 -28.43 -24.30
N LYS A 110 -9.13 -27.44 -23.58
CA LYS A 110 -9.75 -26.77 -22.44
C LYS A 110 -10.77 -25.74 -22.94
N LYS A 111 -12.06 -26.01 -22.72
CA LYS A 111 -13.19 -25.15 -23.11
C LYS A 111 -13.54 -24.06 -22.09
N PHE A 112 -12.92 -24.09 -20.91
CA PHE A 112 -13.16 -23.12 -19.84
C PHE A 112 -11.92 -22.96 -18.94
N SER A 113 -11.90 -21.86 -18.20
CA SER A 113 -10.92 -21.53 -17.16
C SER A 113 -11.64 -21.05 -15.90
N CYS A 114 -11.08 -21.35 -14.73
CA CYS A 114 -11.66 -20.94 -13.45
C CYS A 114 -10.80 -19.88 -12.78
N ILE A 115 -11.42 -18.76 -12.37
CA ILE A 115 -10.81 -17.80 -11.46
C ILE A 115 -11.10 -18.23 -10.03
N CYS A 116 -10.06 -18.58 -9.30
CA CYS A 116 -10.19 -19.10 -7.94
C CYS A 116 -10.25 -18.01 -6.87
N PRO A 117 -11.10 -18.18 -5.85
CA PRO A 117 -11.13 -17.27 -4.71
C PRO A 117 -9.88 -17.47 -3.85
N LYS A 118 -9.58 -16.47 -3.01
CA LYS A 118 -8.39 -16.50 -2.14
C LYS A 118 -8.38 -17.74 -1.25
N GLY A 119 -7.28 -18.49 -1.26
CA GLY A 119 -7.11 -19.71 -0.46
C GLY A 119 -7.40 -21.01 -1.22
N TYR A 120 -7.76 -20.90 -2.50
CA TYR A 120 -8.01 -22.04 -3.38
C TYR A 120 -7.29 -21.87 -4.71
N SER A 121 -6.86 -22.98 -5.27
CA SER A 121 -6.10 -23.07 -6.52
C SER A 121 -6.44 -24.35 -7.28
N GLY A 122 -5.89 -24.50 -8.48
CA GLY A 122 -6.15 -25.64 -9.38
C GLY A 122 -6.99 -25.24 -10.59
N ASP A 123 -7.14 -26.16 -11.53
CA ASP A 123 -7.86 -25.90 -12.80
C ASP A 123 -9.35 -25.62 -12.56
N ARG A 124 -9.89 -26.15 -11.46
CA ARG A 124 -11.28 -25.97 -11.00
C ARG A 124 -11.35 -25.44 -9.58
N CYS A 125 -10.29 -24.83 -9.05
CA CYS A 125 -10.24 -24.33 -7.67
C CYS A 125 -10.47 -25.43 -6.62
N GLU A 126 -10.07 -26.66 -6.94
CA GLU A 126 -10.24 -27.86 -6.13
C GLU A 126 -9.19 -27.99 -5.01
N ILE A 127 -8.04 -27.33 -5.15
CA ILE A 127 -6.91 -27.44 -4.23
C ILE A 127 -7.01 -26.34 -3.18
N VAL A 128 -6.98 -26.71 -1.90
CA VAL A 128 -6.82 -25.75 -0.81
C VAL A 128 -5.36 -25.32 -0.72
N ASP A 129 -5.13 -24.00 -0.71
CA ASP A 129 -3.78 -23.44 -0.60
C ASP A 129 -3.12 -23.81 0.73
N ASN A 130 -1.80 -23.98 0.71
CA ASN A 130 -1.04 -24.20 1.95
C ASN A 130 -1.10 -22.96 2.83
N LYS A 131 -1.31 -23.17 4.13
CA LYS A 131 -1.45 -22.12 5.13
C LYS A 131 -0.21 -22.08 6.01
N ILE A 132 0.59 -21.03 5.88
CA ILE A 132 1.77 -20.82 6.71
C ILE A 132 1.47 -19.73 7.74
N ILE A 133 1.49 -20.09 9.02
CA ILE A 133 1.28 -19.20 10.15
C ILE A 133 2.63 -18.98 10.83
N LEU A 134 3.10 -17.74 10.76
CA LEU A 134 4.36 -17.31 11.35
C LEU A 134 4.05 -16.51 12.61
N SER A 135 4.78 -16.76 13.68
CA SER A 135 4.80 -15.91 14.87
C SER A 135 6.23 -15.49 15.19
N PHE A 136 6.41 -14.32 15.79
CA PHE A 136 7.73 -13.76 16.08
C PHE A 136 7.98 -13.70 17.58
N GLU A 137 9.22 -13.96 17.98
CA GLU A 137 9.70 -13.75 19.34
C GLU A 137 9.96 -12.26 19.59
N ASP A 138 9.79 -11.80 20.85
CA ASP A 138 9.77 -10.37 21.18
C ASP A 138 11.12 -9.66 20.89
N ASP A 139 12.22 -10.41 20.84
CA ASP A 139 13.56 -9.90 20.55
C ASP A 139 13.80 -9.59 19.05
N ILE A 140 12.85 -9.96 18.18
CA ILE A 140 12.97 -9.76 16.73
C ILE A 140 12.35 -8.41 16.35
N VAL A 141 13.20 -7.48 15.89
CA VAL A 141 12.74 -6.19 15.37
C VAL A 141 12.08 -6.38 14.00
N LEU A 142 10.76 -6.22 13.95
CA LEU A 142 9.98 -6.37 12.73
C LEU A 142 9.99 -5.09 11.88
N SER A 143 10.03 -5.28 10.57
CA SER A 143 9.98 -4.22 9.58
C SER A 143 8.57 -3.97 9.06
N GLN A 144 8.35 -2.82 8.42
CA GLN A 144 7.05 -2.46 7.82
C GLN A 144 6.60 -3.51 6.79
N SER A 145 7.55 -4.05 6.02
CA SER A 145 7.34 -5.15 5.08
C SER A 145 8.31 -6.29 5.37
N ILE A 146 7.82 -7.52 5.24
CA ILE A 146 8.61 -8.74 5.25
C ILE A 146 8.54 -9.36 3.86
N PHE A 147 9.68 -9.83 3.35
CA PHE A 147 9.72 -10.67 2.15
C PHE A 147 9.81 -12.13 2.54
N ILE A 148 9.06 -12.96 1.83
CA ILE A 148 9.00 -14.41 2.00
C ILE A 148 9.41 -15.03 0.67
N HIS A 149 10.52 -15.75 0.70
CA HIS A 149 11.13 -16.40 -0.46
C HIS A 149 10.76 -17.88 -0.44
N PHE A 150 9.92 -18.30 -1.38
CA PHE A 150 9.57 -19.69 -1.65
C PHE A 150 10.53 -20.24 -2.69
N ILE A 151 11.19 -21.36 -2.39
CA ILE A 151 12.13 -21.98 -3.32
C ILE A 151 11.67 -23.40 -3.61
N GLU A 152 11.52 -23.68 -4.89
CA GLU A 152 11.23 -25.00 -5.41
C GLU A 152 12.52 -25.66 -5.90
N ALA A 153 12.90 -26.78 -5.28
CA ALA A 153 14.02 -27.59 -5.72
C ALA A 153 13.49 -28.83 -6.45
N ILE A 154 13.63 -28.86 -7.78
CA ILE A 154 13.31 -30.03 -8.61
C ILE A 154 14.61 -30.74 -8.93
N ASN A 155 14.63 -32.08 -8.84
CA ASN A 155 15.81 -32.87 -9.14
C ASN A 155 16.31 -32.59 -10.57
N GLY A 156 17.56 -32.18 -10.70
CA GLY A 156 18.21 -31.93 -11.99
C GLY A 156 17.96 -30.53 -12.59
N SER A 157 17.21 -29.65 -11.93
CA SER A 157 17.06 -28.25 -12.34
C SER A 157 17.66 -27.29 -11.31
N VAL A 158 17.96 -26.07 -11.76
CA VAL A 158 18.29 -24.97 -10.84
C VAL A 158 17.06 -24.67 -9.97
N PRO A 159 17.24 -24.41 -8.65
CA PRO A 159 16.11 -24.07 -7.79
C PRO A 159 15.40 -22.80 -8.27
N MET A 160 14.08 -22.88 -8.43
CA MET A 160 13.27 -21.74 -8.83
C MET A 160 12.82 -20.96 -7.60
N ARG A 161 13.07 -19.65 -7.57
CA ARG A 161 12.64 -18.77 -6.48
C ARG A 161 11.41 -17.99 -6.89
N MET A 162 10.42 -17.98 -6.00
CA MET A 162 9.26 -17.10 -6.05
C MET A 162 9.24 -16.30 -4.77
N THR A 163 9.07 -14.99 -4.88
CA THR A 163 9.11 -14.10 -3.72
C THR A 163 7.71 -13.56 -3.50
N THR A 164 7.31 -13.41 -2.26
CA THR A 164 6.11 -12.66 -1.89
C THR A 164 6.46 -11.74 -0.76
N PHE A 165 5.56 -10.82 -0.44
CA PHE A 165 5.75 -9.96 0.71
C PHE A 165 4.46 -9.80 1.49
N ARG A 166 4.60 -9.41 2.75
CA ARG A 166 3.48 -9.04 3.63
C ARG A 166 3.86 -7.82 4.45
N THR A 167 2.94 -6.87 4.54
CA THR A 167 3.06 -5.75 5.47
C THR A 167 2.65 -6.22 6.86
N ILE A 168 3.50 -5.98 7.85
CA ILE A 168 3.19 -6.29 9.24
C ILE A 168 2.72 -5.03 9.93
N PHE A 169 1.53 -5.14 10.55
CA PHE A 169 1.04 -4.11 11.46
C PHE A 169 1.57 -4.41 12.87
N PRO A 170 2.08 -3.40 13.59
CA PRO A 170 2.77 -3.59 14.88
C PRO A 170 1.92 -4.21 15.99
N VAL A 171 0.61 -4.38 15.80
CA VAL A 171 -0.32 -4.98 16.78
C VAL A 171 -0.41 -6.51 16.63
N LYS A 172 -0.02 -7.09 15.49
CA LYS A 172 -0.15 -8.53 15.23
C LYS A 172 1.23 -9.19 15.20
N ASN A 173 1.55 -9.95 16.25
CA ASN A 173 2.77 -10.78 16.33
C ASN A 173 2.70 -12.05 15.46
N SER A 174 1.66 -12.19 14.63
CA SER A 174 1.51 -13.32 13.74
C SER A 174 1.08 -12.91 12.34
N LEU A 175 1.58 -13.66 11.36
CA LEU A 175 1.33 -13.47 9.95
C LEU A 175 0.80 -14.79 9.36
N THR A 176 -0.28 -14.73 8.60
CA THR A 176 -0.80 -15.89 7.86
C THR A 176 -0.60 -15.68 6.36
N ILE A 177 0.02 -16.67 5.71
CA ILE A 177 0.30 -16.69 4.28
C ILE A 177 -0.45 -17.87 3.68
N LEU A 178 -1.16 -17.63 2.58
CA LEU A 178 -1.79 -18.65 1.75
C LEU A 178 -0.97 -18.77 0.47
N TRP A 179 -0.50 -19.98 0.17
CA TRP A 179 0.42 -20.26 -0.93
C TRP A 179 0.00 -21.50 -1.73
N SER A 180 -0.11 -21.33 -3.04
CA SER A 180 -0.69 -22.31 -3.95
C SER A 180 0.33 -23.18 -4.69
N ARG A 181 1.52 -22.64 -4.91
CA ARG A 181 2.58 -23.29 -5.70
C ARG A 181 3.41 -24.25 -4.85
N SER A 182 4.07 -25.20 -5.50
CA SER A 182 5.03 -26.10 -4.85
C SER A 182 6.24 -25.34 -4.31
N PHE A 183 6.75 -25.78 -3.16
CA PHE A 183 7.96 -25.25 -2.55
C PHE A 183 8.59 -26.31 -1.64
N HIS A 184 9.90 -26.18 -1.43
CA HIS A 184 10.69 -27.07 -0.58
C HIS A 184 11.39 -26.30 0.53
N LEU A 185 11.73 -25.04 0.28
CA LEU A 185 12.37 -24.15 1.25
C LEU A 185 11.59 -22.84 1.35
N VAL A 186 11.52 -22.29 2.55
CA VAL A 186 10.96 -20.97 2.80
C VAL A 186 11.93 -20.15 3.65
N PHE A 187 12.30 -18.97 3.16
CA PHE A 187 13.08 -17.98 3.90
C PHE A 187 12.28 -16.71 4.11
N ILE A 188 12.52 -16.05 5.24
CA ILE A 188 12.02 -14.71 5.52
C ILE A 188 13.18 -13.74 5.48
N GLU A 189 12.99 -12.61 4.81
CA GLU A 189 13.91 -11.47 4.82
C GLU A 189 13.27 -10.29 5.55
N LEU A 190 13.98 -9.80 6.57
CA LEU A 190 13.63 -8.63 7.38
C LEU A 190 14.47 -7.40 7.00
N TYR A 191 14.13 -6.24 7.57
CA TYR A 191 14.92 -5.01 7.45
C TYR A 191 16.40 -5.25 7.82
N ASN A 192 17.30 -4.68 7.01
CA ASN A 192 18.75 -4.91 6.96
C ASN A 192 19.22 -6.20 6.27
N LYS A 193 18.43 -6.83 5.39
CA LYS A 193 18.81 -8.06 4.65
C LYS A 193 19.15 -9.23 5.58
N ASN A 194 18.45 -9.34 6.71
CA ASN A 194 18.57 -10.48 7.61
C ASN A 194 17.65 -11.60 7.15
N TYR A 195 18.22 -12.79 6.89
CA TYR A 195 17.48 -13.96 6.45
C TYR A 195 17.22 -14.93 7.60
N TYR A 196 16.01 -15.48 7.64
CA TYR A 196 15.57 -16.48 8.61
C TYR A 196 15.03 -17.70 7.88
N LEU A 197 15.46 -18.88 8.30
CA LEU A 197 14.99 -20.14 7.74
C LEU A 197 13.70 -20.57 8.42
N VAL A 198 12.65 -20.78 7.62
CA VAL A 198 11.31 -21.07 8.14
C VAL A 198 10.96 -22.54 7.97
N VAL A 199 11.03 -23.02 6.73
CA VAL A 199 10.59 -24.36 6.34
C VAL A 199 11.69 -25.02 5.54
N ILE A 200 11.94 -26.28 5.86
CA ILE A 200 12.72 -27.22 5.05
C ILE A 200 11.91 -28.49 4.94
N GLN A 201 11.56 -28.90 3.73
CA GLN A 201 10.88 -30.16 3.47
C GLN A 201 11.46 -30.85 2.24
N LYS A 202 11.59 -32.18 2.31
CA LYS A 202 12.10 -33.00 1.19
C LYS A 202 11.02 -33.33 0.17
N ILE A 203 9.80 -33.55 0.66
CA ILE A 203 8.63 -33.88 -0.15
C ILE A 203 7.62 -32.76 0.08
N TYR A 204 7.12 -32.19 -1.01
CA TYR A 204 6.07 -31.19 -0.95
C TYR A 204 4.71 -31.86 -0.75
N GLU A 205 4.03 -31.49 0.34
CA GLU A 205 2.66 -31.92 0.63
C GLU A 205 1.67 -30.77 0.39
N LYS A 206 0.61 -31.06 -0.37
CA LYS A 206 -0.44 -30.08 -0.70
C LYS A 206 -1.39 -29.87 0.49
N SER A 207 -2.04 -28.70 0.54
CA SER A 207 -3.07 -28.34 1.53
C SER A 207 -2.62 -28.44 3.00
N THR A 208 -1.34 -28.22 3.27
CA THR A 208 -0.78 -28.32 4.63
C THR A 208 -0.87 -27.00 5.39
N THR A 209 -1.04 -27.10 6.71
CA THR A 209 -0.91 -25.95 7.63
C THR A 209 0.40 -26.02 8.37
N ILE A 210 1.29 -25.07 8.13
CA ILE A 210 2.61 -24.97 8.76
C ILE A 210 2.58 -23.86 9.79
N ILE A 211 2.87 -24.18 11.05
CA ILE A 211 2.94 -23.20 12.14
C ILE A 211 4.38 -23.11 12.63
N LYS A 212 4.99 -21.92 12.54
CA LYS A 212 6.39 -21.70 12.95
C LYS A 212 6.50 -20.41 13.77
N LYS A 213 7.05 -20.53 14.98
CA LYS A 213 7.56 -19.39 15.76
C LYS A 213 9.00 -19.14 15.36
N ILE A 214 9.30 -17.97 14.81
CA ILE A 214 10.64 -17.54 14.39
C ILE A 214 11.43 -17.11 15.62
N LYS A 215 12.60 -17.72 15.80
CA LYS A 215 13.56 -17.45 16.87
C LYS A 215 14.86 -16.89 16.32
N LEU A 216 15.70 -16.31 17.18
CA LEU A 216 17.06 -15.89 16.79
C LEU A 216 17.92 -17.05 16.30
N SER A 217 17.68 -18.28 16.78
CA SER A 217 18.35 -19.48 16.29
C SER A 217 18.03 -19.85 14.85
N ASP A 218 16.92 -19.36 14.30
CA ASP A 218 16.51 -19.60 12.91
C ASP A 218 17.21 -18.63 11.93
N ARG A 219 17.98 -17.64 12.43
CA ARG A 219 18.69 -16.66 11.60
C ARG A 219 19.82 -17.32 10.83
N CYS A 220 19.89 -17.07 9.53
CA CYS A 220 21.05 -17.39 8.72
C CYS A 220 22.14 -16.36 8.98
N GLN A 221 23.34 -16.81 9.36
CA GLN A 221 24.46 -15.91 9.63
C GLN A 221 25.14 -15.47 8.33
N HIS A 222 25.70 -14.25 8.32
CA HIS A 222 26.49 -13.78 7.19
C HIS A 222 27.88 -14.44 7.22
N ILE A 223 28.49 -14.72 6.06
CA ILE A 223 29.81 -15.35 5.97
C ILE A 223 30.92 -14.60 6.73
N ASN A 224 30.81 -13.27 6.78
CA ASN A 224 31.69 -12.38 7.56
C ASN A 224 31.62 -12.62 9.08
N GLU A 225 30.51 -13.14 9.59
CA GLU A 225 30.36 -13.50 11.01
C GLU A 225 30.99 -14.87 11.31
N LEU A 226 31.16 -15.71 10.30
CA LEU A 226 31.63 -17.10 10.43
C LEU A 226 33.13 -17.26 10.19
N PHE A 227 33.74 -16.40 9.37
CA PHE A 227 35.13 -16.54 8.95
C PHE A 227 35.92 -15.24 9.12
N ASN A 228 37.23 -15.38 9.28
CA ASN A 228 38.16 -14.26 9.30
C ASN A 228 38.12 -13.45 7.99
N GLU A 229 38.45 -12.17 8.05
CA GLU A 229 38.42 -11.26 6.89
C GLU A 229 39.26 -11.74 5.70
N ILE A 230 40.38 -12.43 5.95
CA ILE A 230 41.26 -12.97 4.90
C ILE A 230 40.50 -14.00 4.06
N PHE A 231 39.69 -14.84 4.71
CA PHE A 231 38.91 -15.86 4.03
C PHE A 231 37.79 -15.27 3.18
N VAL A 232 37.09 -14.26 3.72
CA VAL A 232 36.02 -13.56 3.00
C VAL A 232 36.53 -12.95 1.70
N LYS A 233 37.77 -12.44 1.69
CA LYS A 233 38.44 -11.84 0.52
C LYS A 233 38.91 -12.87 -0.52
N LEU A 234 38.86 -14.18 -0.24
CA LEU A 234 39.21 -15.21 -1.22
C LEU A 234 38.19 -15.26 -2.36
N HIS A 235 38.66 -15.71 -3.53
CA HIS A 235 37.79 -15.94 -4.68
C HIS A 235 36.72 -17.00 -4.38
N LEU A 236 35.49 -16.81 -4.88
CA LEU A 236 34.32 -17.67 -4.67
C LEU A 236 34.61 -19.18 -4.82
N THR A 237 35.33 -19.57 -5.87
CA THR A 237 35.69 -20.98 -6.14
C THR A 237 36.57 -21.60 -5.06
N ARG A 238 37.36 -20.81 -4.34
CA ARG A 238 38.13 -21.27 -3.18
C ARG A 238 37.27 -21.29 -1.93
N ARG A 239 36.43 -20.26 -1.72
CA ARG A 239 35.52 -20.17 -0.56
C ARG A 239 34.59 -21.37 -0.47
N ILE A 240 33.94 -21.75 -1.58
CA ILE A 240 32.95 -22.85 -1.64
C ILE A 240 33.52 -24.18 -1.13
N LYS A 241 34.83 -24.46 -1.35
CA LYS A 241 35.46 -25.70 -0.88
C LYS A 241 35.47 -25.85 0.64
N TYR A 242 35.40 -24.73 1.37
CA TYR A 242 35.48 -24.70 2.82
C TYR A 242 34.11 -24.47 3.49
N TYR A 243 33.02 -24.33 2.73
CA TYR A 243 31.68 -24.07 3.25
C TYR A 243 31.15 -25.20 4.15
N HIS A 244 31.59 -26.43 3.90
CA HIS A 244 31.26 -27.55 4.78
C HIS A 244 31.89 -27.40 6.18
N LEU A 245 33.06 -26.76 6.32
CA LEU A 245 33.72 -26.59 7.63
C LEU A 245 32.90 -25.74 8.58
N SER A 246 32.22 -24.68 8.10
CA SER A 246 31.37 -23.83 8.95
C SER A 246 30.23 -24.62 9.59
N CYS A 247 29.63 -25.53 8.83
CA CYS A 247 28.58 -26.39 9.34
C CYS A 247 29.11 -27.42 10.36
N GLN A 248 30.41 -27.78 10.30
CA GLN A 248 31.03 -28.78 11.18
C GLN A 248 31.62 -28.20 12.46
N GLN A 249 32.17 -26.98 12.40
CA GLN A 249 32.94 -26.37 13.49
C GLN A 249 32.10 -25.61 14.52
N ASN A 250 30.90 -25.14 14.14
CA ASN A 250 30.08 -24.35 15.06
C ASN A 250 29.46 -25.22 16.17
N LEU A 251 29.74 -24.86 17.43
CA LEU A 251 29.13 -25.47 18.64
C LEU A 251 27.61 -25.25 18.71
N SER A 252 27.12 -24.20 18.06
CA SER A 252 25.70 -23.91 17.88
C SER A 252 25.23 -24.55 16.58
N ASN A 253 24.10 -25.27 16.62
CA ASN A 253 23.51 -25.96 15.48
C ASN A 253 23.07 -24.99 14.34
N LEU A 254 24.03 -24.44 13.59
CA LEU A 254 23.83 -23.45 12.55
C LEU A 254 22.87 -23.99 11.46
N PRO A 255 21.67 -23.43 11.28
CA PRO A 255 20.73 -23.95 10.28
C PRO A 255 21.15 -23.59 8.85
N CYS A 256 21.64 -22.37 8.68
CA CYS A 256 21.96 -21.80 7.38
C CYS A 256 22.95 -20.64 7.52
N PHE A 257 23.60 -20.29 6.42
CA PHE A 257 24.41 -19.09 6.29
C PHE A 257 24.38 -18.60 4.85
N TYR A 258 24.87 -17.38 4.63
CA TYR A 258 24.84 -16.78 3.31
C TYR A 258 26.06 -15.91 3.03
N ASP A 259 26.44 -15.81 1.75
CA ASP A 259 27.48 -14.90 1.25
C ASP A 259 26.88 -13.91 0.24
N ASP A 260 27.72 -13.20 -0.51
CA ASP A 260 27.28 -12.21 -1.49
C ASP A 260 26.51 -12.78 -2.70
N VAL A 261 26.55 -14.10 -2.94
CA VAL A 261 26.00 -14.76 -4.14
C VAL A 261 25.11 -15.97 -3.83
N HIS A 262 25.32 -16.67 -2.73
CA HIS A 262 24.73 -17.96 -2.39
C HIS A 262 24.11 -17.94 -1.00
N ILE A 263 23.03 -18.70 -0.85
CA ILE A 263 22.53 -19.15 0.44
C ILE A 263 22.85 -20.62 0.60
N CYS A 264 23.33 -21.00 1.80
CA CYS A 264 23.75 -22.33 2.15
C CYS A 264 22.93 -22.89 3.32
N LEU A 265 22.50 -24.14 3.19
CA LEU A 265 21.82 -24.92 4.22
C LEU A 265 22.78 -25.93 4.85
N CYS A 266 22.84 -25.99 6.17
CA CYS A 266 23.61 -27.02 6.87
C CYS A 266 22.71 -28.20 7.20
N TYR A 267 23.07 -29.41 6.75
CA TYR A 267 22.31 -30.62 6.99
C TYR A 267 23.21 -31.79 7.39
N ASP A 268 22.67 -32.72 8.16
CA ASP A 268 23.40 -33.89 8.62
C ASP A 268 23.35 -35.02 7.58
N HIS A 269 24.51 -35.53 7.19
CA HIS A 269 24.65 -36.67 6.29
C HIS A 269 25.69 -37.65 6.81
N ARG A 270 25.28 -38.89 7.13
CA ARG A 270 26.17 -40.00 7.51
C ARG A 270 27.25 -39.60 8.55
N LYS A 271 26.84 -38.87 9.60
CA LYS A 271 27.67 -38.35 10.71
C LYS A 271 28.56 -37.13 10.41
N GLN A 272 28.47 -36.56 9.21
CA GLN A 272 29.11 -35.28 8.88
C GLN A 272 28.03 -34.25 8.56
N ARG A 273 28.19 -33.04 9.09
CA ARG A 273 27.34 -31.93 8.70
C ARG A 273 27.90 -31.28 7.44
N LEU A 274 27.09 -31.20 6.41
CA LEU A 274 27.47 -30.68 5.10
C LEU A 274 26.68 -29.42 4.79
N ALA A 275 27.24 -28.61 3.91
CA ALA A 275 26.60 -27.40 3.40
C ALA A 275 26.03 -27.69 2.00
N ASN A 276 24.77 -27.36 1.77
CA ASN A 276 24.17 -27.37 0.43
C ASN A 276 23.84 -25.93 0.03
N CYS A 277 24.48 -25.45 -1.03
CA CYS A 277 24.42 -24.03 -1.42
C CYS A 277 23.82 -23.89 -2.81
N PHE A 278 23.02 -22.84 -2.99
CA PHE A 278 22.46 -22.47 -4.27
C PHE A 278 22.56 -20.96 -4.45
N GLU A 279 22.60 -20.52 -5.71
CA GLU A 279 22.69 -19.11 -6.05
C GLU A 279 21.43 -18.36 -5.60
N PHE A 280 21.62 -17.20 -4.99
CA PHE A 280 20.57 -16.35 -4.47
C PHE A 280 20.86 -14.90 -4.87
N ASN A 281 20.19 -14.42 -5.91
CA ASN A 281 20.33 -13.03 -6.33
C ASN A 281 19.66 -12.08 -5.32
N TYR A 282 20.47 -11.41 -4.50
CA TYR A 282 20.07 -10.45 -3.46
C TYR A 282 19.58 -9.10 -4.00
N ASN A 283 19.75 -8.83 -5.29
CA ASN A 283 19.42 -7.54 -5.92
C ASN A 283 18.35 -7.68 -7.02
N MET A 284 17.57 -8.77 -7.00
CA MET A 284 16.51 -8.97 -7.98
C MET A 284 15.46 -7.86 -7.88
N LYS A 285 15.25 -7.15 -8.98
CA LYS A 285 14.17 -6.17 -9.15
C LYS A 285 13.24 -6.69 -10.22
N SER A 286 12.00 -7.04 -9.87
CA SER A 286 10.99 -7.49 -10.82
C SER A 286 10.23 -6.28 -11.38
N ASP A 287 10.83 -5.58 -12.33
CA ASP A 287 10.17 -4.51 -13.09
C ASP A 287 9.55 -5.11 -14.37
N CYS A 288 8.22 -5.26 -14.42
CA CYS A 288 7.53 -5.60 -15.68
C CYS A 288 7.64 -4.44 -16.68
N LEU A 289 8.65 -4.49 -17.56
CA LEU A 289 8.76 -3.67 -18.77
C LEU A 289 8.54 -2.16 -18.52
N GLY A 290 8.89 -1.66 -17.33
CA GLY A 290 8.79 -0.24 -16.96
C GLY A 290 7.39 0.27 -16.59
N GLN A 291 6.37 -0.58 -16.48
CA GLN A 291 5.03 -0.18 -16.03
C GLN A 291 4.94 -0.23 -14.49
N SER A 292 5.62 0.71 -13.82
CA SER A 292 5.44 0.87 -12.37
C SER A 292 4.11 1.56 -12.10
N VAL A 293 3.25 0.90 -11.30
CA VAL A 293 2.02 1.51 -10.77
C VAL A 293 2.32 2.42 -9.56
N CYS A 294 3.60 2.49 -9.16
CA CYS A 294 4.06 3.24 -8.00
C CYS A 294 4.26 4.71 -8.29
N GLU A 295 3.62 5.54 -7.48
CA GLU A 295 3.81 6.98 -7.49
C GLU A 295 5.04 7.36 -6.64
N ASN A 296 5.50 8.61 -6.78
CA ASN A 296 6.57 9.20 -5.97
C ASN A 296 7.90 8.39 -5.93
N VAL A 297 8.24 7.71 -7.02
CA VAL A 297 9.48 6.92 -7.15
C VAL A 297 9.57 5.80 -6.10
N GLY A 298 8.42 5.21 -5.75
CA GLY A 298 8.36 3.96 -5.00
C GLY A 298 9.00 2.82 -5.80
N GLN A 299 9.74 1.94 -5.13
CA GLN A 299 10.29 0.75 -5.77
C GLN A 299 9.16 -0.26 -5.95
N TYR A 300 8.99 -0.74 -7.17
CA TYR A 300 7.94 -1.67 -7.50
C TYR A 300 8.47 -3.10 -7.36
N PHE A 301 7.70 -3.96 -6.70
CA PHE A 301 8.05 -5.36 -6.52
C PHE A 301 6.86 -6.24 -6.89
N GLN A 302 7.17 -7.36 -7.55
CA GLN A 302 6.21 -8.38 -7.99
C GLN A 302 6.68 -9.78 -7.63
N ASP A 303 5.71 -10.69 -7.51
CA ASP A 303 5.93 -12.06 -7.07
C ASP A 303 6.62 -12.98 -8.13
N THR A 304 6.47 -12.67 -9.43
CA THR A 304 7.03 -13.45 -10.55
C THR A 304 7.47 -12.56 -11.72
N GLU A 305 8.42 -13.03 -12.55
CA GLU A 305 8.88 -12.31 -13.76
C GLU A 305 7.88 -12.38 -14.92
N VAL A 306 7.02 -13.40 -14.95
CA VAL A 306 5.97 -13.59 -15.97
C VAL A 306 4.62 -13.35 -15.30
N CYS A 307 3.99 -12.22 -15.64
CA CYS A 307 2.67 -11.72 -15.22
C CYS A 307 2.34 -11.78 -13.71
N PRO A 308 2.30 -10.64 -12.99
CA PRO A 308 2.06 -10.62 -11.55
C PRO A 308 0.59 -10.87 -11.16
N GLU A 309 0.36 -11.71 -10.16
CA GLU A 309 -0.92 -11.76 -9.44
C GLU A 309 -0.98 -10.75 -8.28
N ARG A 310 0.18 -10.27 -7.80
CA ARG A 310 0.30 -9.31 -6.69
C ARG A 310 1.47 -8.37 -6.91
N SER A 311 1.27 -7.10 -6.55
CA SER A 311 2.31 -6.08 -6.60
C SER A 311 2.19 -5.09 -5.45
N ILE A 312 3.31 -4.51 -5.05
CA ILE A 312 3.37 -3.43 -4.06
C ILE A 312 4.40 -2.39 -4.46
N CYS A 313 4.16 -1.19 -3.93
CA CYS A 313 5.10 -0.10 -3.97
C CYS A 313 5.80 0.01 -2.62
N ILE A 314 7.12 -0.23 -2.61
CA ILE A 314 7.98 0.12 -1.49
C ILE A 314 8.21 1.61 -1.55
N CYS A 315 7.62 2.30 -0.61
CA CYS A 315 7.71 3.74 -0.53
C CYS A 315 9.07 4.15 0.02
N ARG A 316 9.62 5.22 -0.55
CA ARG A 316 10.74 5.92 0.06
C ARG A 316 10.32 6.42 1.45
N PRO A 317 11.29 6.69 2.34
CA PRO A 317 10.99 7.36 3.60
C PRO A 317 10.09 8.58 3.35
N CYS A 318 9.12 8.79 4.24
CA CYS A 318 8.16 9.89 4.16
C CYS A 318 7.04 9.75 3.09
N PHE A 319 6.90 8.60 2.43
CA PHE A 319 5.77 8.28 1.54
C PHE A 319 5.07 7.01 2.02
N PHE A 320 3.75 6.93 1.84
CA PHE A 320 2.95 5.79 2.31
C PHE A 320 1.67 5.60 1.47
N GLY A 321 0.98 4.49 1.71
CA GLY A 321 -0.18 4.06 0.91
C GLY A 321 0.18 2.97 -0.11
N VAL A 322 -0.84 2.30 -0.66
CA VAL A 322 -0.69 1.12 -1.54
C VAL A 322 0.17 1.40 -2.78
N ARG A 323 0.14 2.64 -3.29
CA ARG A 323 0.91 3.12 -4.45
C ARG A 323 1.97 4.15 -4.07
N CYS A 324 2.26 4.34 -2.79
CA CYS A 324 3.06 5.46 -2.29
C CYS A 324 2.47 6.83 -2.65
N GLN A 325 1.15 6.90 -2.78
CA GLN A 325 0.43 8.09 -3.22
C GLN A 325 0.43 9.21 -2.16
N PHE A 326 0.54 8.85 -0.88
CA PHE A 326 0.54 9.81 0.21
C PHE A 326 1.97 10.16 0.61
N SER A 327 2.16 11.41 1.03
CA SER A 327 3.46 11.92 1.43
C SER A 327 3.34 12.69 2.74
N SER A 328 4.23 12.40 3.68
CA SER A 328 4.45 13.22 4.87
C SER A 328 5.51 14.30 4.64
N ASN A 329 6.04 14.46 3.42
CA ASN A 329 7.00 15.53 3.09
C ASN A 329 6.31 16.87 2.80
N ARG A 330 5.03 16.86 2.42
CA ARG A 330 4.30 18.08 2.11
C ARG A 330 3.44 18.47 3.30
N PHE A 331 3.95 19.43 4.07
CA PHE A 331 3.28 20.51 4.82
C PHE A 331 1.76 20.41 5.12
N GLY A 332 1.25 19.22 5.42
CA GLY A 332 -0.09 18.98 5.89
C GLY A 332 0.04 18.29 7.24
N LEU A 333 0.12 19.07 8.32
CA LEU A 333 -0.28 18.60 9.65
C LEU A 333 -1.81 18.42 9.67
N SER A 334 -2.43 17.94 8.60
CA SER A 334 -3.82 17.52 8.66
C SER A 334 -3.88 16.26 9.51
N LEU A 335 -4.95 16.15 10.29
CA LEU A 335 -5.22 14.98 11.10
C LEU A 335 -5.13 13.70 10.25
N ASP A 336 -5.61 13.77 9.01
CA ASP A 336 -5.62 12.67 8.03
C ASP A 336 -4.20 12.21 7.64
N ALA A 337 -3.23 13.13 7.56
CA ALA A 337 -1.85 12.79 7.23
C ALA A 337 -1.13 12.12 8.42
N ILE A 338 -1.44 12.52 9.65
CA ILE A 338 -0.85 11.97 10.88
C ILE A 338 -1.50 10.62 11.25
N LEU A 339 -2.82 10.56 11.22
CA LEU A 339 -3.58 9.36 11.61
C LEU A 339 -3.78 8.37 10.47
N GLY A 340 -3.61 8.76 9.21
CA GLY A 340 -3.82 7.89 8.06
C GLY A 340 -3.02 6.58 8.11
N TYR A 341 -1.82 6.59 8.71
CA TYR A 341 -1.02 5.39 8.92
C TYR A 341 -1.52 4.50 10.08
N HIS A 342 -2.20 5.09 11.06
CA HIS A 342 -2.70 4.39 12.26
C HIS A 342 -4.16 3.90 12.13
N ILE A 343 -4.90 4.35 11.11
CA ILE A 343 -6.28 3.92 10.87
C ILE A 343 -6.27 2.59 10.12
N GLN A 344 -6.87 1.56 10.69
CA GLN A 344 -7.06 0.28 10.00
C GLN A 344 -8.42 0.25 9.30
N PRO A 345 -8.48 0.17 7.95
CA PRO A 345 -9.75 0.03 7.26
C PRO A 345 -10.38 -1.33 7.60
N ASN A 346 -11.70 -1.33 7.80
CA ASN A 346 -12.55 -2.52 8.07
C ASN A 346 -12.58 -3.05 9.52
N ILE A 347 -12.21 -2.23 10.51
CA ILE A 347 -12.36 -2.56 11.93
C ILE A 347 -13.18 -1.46 12.62
N SER A 348 -14.09 -1.86 13.51
CA SER A 348 -14.94 -0.93 14.27
C SER A 348 -14.12 0.02 15.14
N LEU A 349 -14.65 1.22 15.40
CA LEU A 349 -13.94 2.30 16.07
C LEU A 349 -13.46 1.94 17.49
N LEU A 350 -14.18 1.05 18.17
CA LEU A 350 -13.83 0.51 19.50
C LEU A 350 -12.59 -0.41 19.48
N ASN A 351 -12.26 -1.01 18.33
CA ASN A 351 -11.13 -1.92 18.18
C ASN A 351 -9.92 -1.28 17.47
N GLN A 352 -10.01 0.01 17.14
CA GLN A 352 -8.89 0.79 16.60
C GLN A 352 -7.79 1.02 17.65
N LEU A 353 -6.59 1.39 17.17
CA LEU A 353 -5.44 1.75 17.99
C LEU A 353 -5.76 2.89 18.97
N ASN A 354 -5.15 2.86 20.16
CA ASN A 354 -5.38 3.86 21.22
C ASN A 354 -5.10 5.30 20.74
N ILE A 355 -4.11 5.49 19.87
CA ILE A 355 -3.80 6.80 19.28
C ILE A 355 -5.00 7.39 18.52
N VAL A 356 -5.77 6.56 17.79
CA VAL A 356 -6.96 6.97 17.04
C VAL A 356 -8.11 7.32 17.98
N LYS A 357 -8.31 6.52 19.03
CA LYS A 357 -9.36 6.76 20.04
C LYS A 357 -9.13 8.06 20.79
N ILE A 358 -7.90 8.26 21.28
CA ILE A 358 -7.50 9.44 22.04
C ILE A 358 -7.57 10.69 21.15
N SER A 359 -7.10 10.60 19.90
CA SER A 359 -7.22 11.72 18.98
C SER A 359 -8.68 12.09 18.70
N LEU A 360 -9.56 11.10 18.51
CA LEU A 360 -10.97 11.34 18.28
C LEU A 360 -11.64 12.00 19.50
N ALA A 361 -11.38 11.49 20.71
CA ALA A 361 -11.86 12.10 21.94
C ALA A 361 -11.39 13.56 22.09
N LEU A 362 -10.10 13.82 21.85
CA LEU A 362 -9.55 15.18 21.88
C LEU A 362 -10.20 16.08 20.83
N THR A 363 -10.39 15.61 19.58
CA THR A 363 -11.07 16.43 18.55
C THR A 363 -12.49 16.80 18.94
N VAL A 364 -13.24 15.88 19.55
CA VAL A 364 -14.61 16.16 20.04
C VAL A 364 -14.57 17.19 21.16
N ILE A 365 -13.66 17.04 22.13
CA ILE A 365 -13.49 18.01 23.24
C ILE A 365 -13.17 19.41 22.68
N PHE A 366 -12.23 19.51 21.74
CA PHE A 366 -11.87 20.79 21.13
C PHE A 366 -13.02 21.41 20.32
N LEU A 367 -13.81 20.61 19.60
CA LEU A 367 -14.99 21.11 18.88
C LEU A 367 -16.05 21.64 19.85
N VAL A 368 -16.35 20.91 20.92
CA VAL A 368 -17.33 21.32 21.93
C VAL A 368 -16.87 22.59 22.65
N ALA A 369 -15.61 22.65 23.08
CA ALA A 369 -15.03 23.84 23.70
C ALA A 369 -15.06 25.06 22.76
N GLY A 370 -14.76 24.87 21.48
CA GLY A 370 -14.83 25.92 20.45
C GLY A 370 -16.25 26.42 20.24
N PHE A 371 -17.23 25.51 20.21
CA PHE A 371 -18.63 25.85 20.08
C PHE A 371 -19.13 26.66 21.28
N ILE A 372 -18.79 26.24 22.51
CA ILE A 372 -19.12 26.97 23.74
C ILE A 372 -18.51 28.38 23.73
N ASN A 373 -17.21 28.50 23.40
CA ASN A 373 -16.54 29.79 23.29
C ASN A 373 -17.19 30.68 22.22
N GLY A 374 -17.56 30.12 21.07
CA GLY A 374 -18.25 30.85 20.00
C GLY A 374 -19.62 31.39 20.44
N VAL A 375 -20.42 30.55 21.12
CA VAL A 375 -21.73 30.95 21.65
C VAL A 375 -21.57 32.02 22.73
N LEU A 376 -20.66 31.85 23.69
CA LEU A 376 -20.40 32.83 24.75
C LEU A 376 -19.93 34.18 24.17
N SER A 377 -19.02 34.15 23.21
CA SER A 377 -18.55 35.35 22.52
C SER A 377 -19.72 36.04 21.79
N SER A 378 -20.53 35.28 21.05
CA SER A 378 -21.68 35.83 20.33
C SER A 378 -22.72 36.44 21.28
N ILE A 379 -22.98 35.84 22.43
CA ILE A 379 -23.89 36.40 23.44
C ILE A 379 -23.33 37.72 24.00
N THR A 380 -22.03 37.78 24.33
CA THR A 380 -21.40 39.01 24.82
C THR A 380 -21.46 40.16 23.81
N PHE A 381 -21.43 39.87 22.50
CA PHE A 381 -21.58 40.89 21.46
C PHE A 381 -23.04 41.27 21.14
N ASN A 382 -24.03 40.48 21.57
CA ASN A 382 -25.45 40.73 21.29
C ASN A 382 -26.15 41.60 22.37
N ASN A 383 -25.43 42.00 23.43
CA ASN A 383 -25.99 42.80 24.51
C ASN A 383 -26.18 44.27 24.06
N LYS A 384 -27.39 44.79 24.19
CA LYS A 384 -27.89 45.99 23.48
C LYS A 384 -27.23 47.33 23.84
N GLN A 385 -26.40 47.42 24.90
CA GLN A 385 -25.79 48.69 25.33
C GLN A 385 -24.63 49.19 24.45
N ILE A 386 -24.17 48.42 23.46
CA ILE A 386 -23.00 48.77 22.63
C ILE A 386 -23.39 49.36 21.26
N CYS A 387 -24.64 49.25 20.82
CA CYS A 387 -25.08 49.72 19.50
C CYS A 387 -25.58 51.18 19.42
N GLU A 388 -25.69 51.92 20.53
CA GLU A 388 -26.34 53.24 20.54
C GLU A 388 -25.40 54.46 20.58
N VAL A 389 -24.07 54.27 20.64
CA VAL A 389 -23.10 55.40 20.69
C VAL A 389 -21.99 55.23 19.65
N GLY A 390 -22.39 55.09 18.39
CA GLY A 390 -21.48 54.97 17.25
C GLY A 390 -21.28 56.30 16.53
N CYS A 391 -20.28 57.10 16.92
CA CYS A 391 -19.42 57.81 15.94
C CYS A 391 -18.20 58.50 16.58
N ASP A 392 -18.28 59.04 17.81
CA ASP A 392 -17.16 59.82 18.38
C ASP A 392 -16.19 59.02 19.28
N VAL A 393 -16.61 57.83 19.76
CA VAL A 393 -15.81 56.96 20.66
C VAL A 393 -14.80 56.08 19.89
N LEU A 394 -15.00 55.90 18.57
CA LEU A 394 -14.11 55.12 17.70
C LEU A 394 -12.66 55.65 17.68
N LYS A 395 -12.46 56.94 17.93
CA LYS A 395 -11.14 57.60 17.95
C LYS A 395 -10.36 57.33 19.24
N GLN A 396 -11.03 57.13 20.38
CA GLN A 396 -10.41 56.73 21.65
C GLN A 396 -10.26 55.21 21.77
N GLN A 397 -11.18 54.44 21.16
CA GLN A 397 -11.11 52.99 21.13
C GLN A 397 -9.77 52.52 20.56
N ILE A 398 -9.19 53.18 19.54
CA ILE A 398 -7.94 52.82 18.82
C ILE A 398 -6.66 52.88 19.68
N GLN A 399 -6.60 53.72 20.71
CA GLN A 399 -5.45 53.82 21.61
C GLN A 399 -5.46 52.74 22.72
N GLN A 400 -6.61 52.08 22.92
CA GLN A 400 -6.83 50.98 23.88
C GLN A 400 -6.63 49.58 23.24
N TYR A 401 -6.08 49.49 22.02
CA TYR A 401 -5.84 48.23 21.27
C TYR A 401 -4.63 47.42 21.77
N LYS A 402 -4.13 47.70 22.98
CA LYS A 402 -3.07 46.91 23.63
C LYS A 402 -3.46 45.43 23.75
N HIS A 403 -4.75 45.15 23.95
CA HIS A 403 -5.30 43.79 23.97
C HIS A 403 -5.37 43.13 22.59
N LEU A 404 -5.57 43.90 21.51
CA LEU A 404 -5.58 43.35 20.15
C LEU A 404 -4.17 42.97 19.69
N LEU A 405 -3.18 43.81 20.02
CA LEU A 405 -1.74 43.54 19.77
C LEU A 405 -1.21 42.42 20.67
N THR A 406 -1.56 42.39 21.95
CA THR A 406 -1.15 41.29 22.84
C THR A 406 -1.82 39.97 22.46
N ALA A 407 -3.09 39.97 22.03
CA ALA A 407 -3.76 38.77 21.51
C ALA A 407 -3.10 38.25 20.23
N SER A 408 -2.82 39.12 19.27
CA SER A 408 -2.14 38.71 18.04
C SER A 408 -0.69 38.26 18.30
N VAL A 409 0.06 38.90 19.21
CA VAL A 409 1.41 38.46 19.62
C VAL A 409 1.37 37.13 20.39
N LEU A 410 0.39 36.90 21.28
CA LEU A 410 0.20 35.62 21.97
C LEU A 410 -0.18 34.49 21.00
N LEU A 411 -1.07 34.76 20.05
CA LEU A 411 -1.42 33.81 18.99
C LEU A 411 -0.22 33.45 18.13
N VAL A 412 0.65 34.42 17.81
CA VAL A 412 1.91 34.18 17.11
C VAL A 412 2.86 33.35 17.97
N ILE A 413 3.10 33.73 19.23
CA ILE A 413 4.01 33.03 20.16
C ILE A 413 3.55 31.59 20.40
N LEU A 414 2.26 31.37 20.65
CA LEU A 414 1.72 30.02 20.84
C LEU A 414 1.56 29.24 19.51
N GLY A 415 1.60 29.93 18.37
CA GLY A 415 1.74 29.33 17.04
C GLY A 415 3.19 28.95 16.68
N LEU A 416 4.19 29.51 17.38
CA LEU A 416 5.61 29.20 17.16
C LEU A 416 5.96 27.72 17.37
N PRO A 417 5.44 26.99 18.38
CA PRO A 417 5.66 25.55 18.50
C PRO A 417 5.27 24.78 17.24
N ARG A 418 4.14 25.16 16.61
CA ARG A 418 3.71 24.57 15.33
C ARG A 418 4.69 24.91 14.21
N LEU A 419 5.14 26.16 14.12
CA LEU A 419 6.12 26.58 13.11
C LEU A 419 7.48 25.88 13.32
N ILE A 420 7.95 25.78 14.56
CA ILE A 420 9.20 25.11 14.92
C ILE A 420 9.11 23.62 14.59
N ILE A 421 8.01 22.94 14.94
CA ILE A 421 7.79 21.54 14.55
C ILE A 421 7.76 21.42 13.03
N LEU A 422 7.07 22.31 12.31
CA LEU A 422 7.03 22.34 10.85
C LEU A 422 8.41 22.52 10.20
N PHE A 423 9.30 23.35 10.78
CA PHE A 423 10.63 23.62 10.23
C PHE A 423 11.70 22.61 10.67
N VAL A 424 11.54 21.98 11.84
CA VAL A 424 12.49 20.98 12.37
C VAL A 424 12.14 19.57 11.87
N SER A 425 10.86 19.26 11.64
CA SER A 425 10.44 17.92 11.22
C SER A 425 10.72 17.68 9.74
N LYS A 426 11.80 16.96 9.44
CA LYS A 426 12.14 16.58 8.05
C LYS A 426 11.17 15.55 7.45
N CYS A 427 10.49 14.75 8.27
CA CYS A 427 9.28 13.95 8.01
C CYS A 427 9.09 12.93 9.15
N MET A 428 7.91 12.30 9.27
CA MET A 428 7.67 11.20 10.22
C MET A 428 8.37 9.92 9.73
N LYS A 429 9.41 9.46 10.43
CA LYS A 429 10.21 8.29 10.04
C LYS A 429 9.74 7.00 10.73
N SER A 430 9.20 7.12 11.95
CA SER A 430 8.72 6.00 12.75
C SER A 430 7.28 6.21 13.23
N THR A 431 6.58 5.10 13.50
CA THR A 431 5.22 5.10 14.08
C THR A 431 5.18 5.71 15.48
N ASN A 432 6.29 5.62 16.23
CA ASN A 432 6.41 6.23 17.55
C ASN A 432 6.51 7.76 17.48
N ASP A 433 7.01 8.31 16.36
CA ASP A 433 7.13 9.76 16.18
C ASP A 433 5.75 10.42 16.04
N GLY A 434 4.71 9.65 15.67
CA GLY A 434 3.35 10.13 15.44
C GLY A 434 2.75 10.90 16.61
N TRP A 435 3.05 10.50 17.85
CA TRP A 435 2.62 11.21 19.06
C TRP A 435 3.14 12.64 19.14
N LEU A 436 4.39 12.88 18.71
CA LEU A 436 5.01 14.21 18.76
C LEU A 436 4.29 15.16 17.79
N PHE A 437 3.98 14.68 16.59
CA PHE A 437 3.20 15.42 15.60
C PHE A 437 1.76 15.68 16.08
N LEU A 438 1.14 14.70 16.72
CA LEU A 438 -0.22 14.79 17.26
C LEU A 438 -0.32 15.82 18.40
N VAL A 439 0.66 15.83 19.31
CA VAL A 439 0.75 16.83 20.38
C VAL A 439 0.97 18.22 19.79
N GLY A 440 1.88 18.38 18.83
CA GLY A 440 2.08 19.66 18.15
C GLY A 440 0.83 20.17 17.43
N TYR A 441 0.05 19.27 16.83
CA TYR A 441 -1.22 19.59 16.20
C TYR A 441 -2.24 20.11 17.23
N PHE A 442 -2.44 19.41 18.34
CA PHE A 442 -3.42 19.82 19.35
C PHE A 442 -3.00 21.07 20.14
N ILE A 443 -1.70 21.26 20.40
CA ILE A 443 -1.19 22.50 21.00
C ILE A 443 -1.59 23.73 20.17
N SER A 444 -1.70 23.59 18.84
CA SER A 444 -2.09 24.71 17.98
C SER A 444 -3.55 25.18 18.14
N PHE A 445 -4.41 24.39 18.80
CA PHE A 445 -5.80 24.77 19.13
C PHE A 445 -5.95 25.44 20.49
N ILE A 446 -4.95 25.34 21.38
CA ILE A 446 -4.97 25.98 22.70
C ILE A 446 -5.13 27.52 22.59
N PRO A 447 -4.45 28.22 21.67
CA PRO A 447 -4.50 29.68 21.60
C PRO A 447 -5.89 30.26 21.28
N PRO A 448 -6.61 29.82 20.24
CA PRO A 448 -7.97 30.30 20.00
C PRO A 448 -8.92 29.93 21.14
N MET A 449 -8.72 28.80 21.84
CA MET A 449 -9.57 28.39 22.97
C MET A 449 -9.39 29.27 24.22
N LEU A 450 -8.18 29.76 24.46
CA LEU A 450 -7.91 30.62 25.61
C LEU A 450 -8.29 32.09 25.37
N THR A 451 -8.68 32.47 24.14
CA THR A 451 -8.99 33.87 23.83
C THR A 451 -10.11 34.44 24.72
N PHE A 452 -11.21 33.70 24.90
CA PHE A 452 -12.32 34.13 25.75
C PHE A 452 -11.90 34.24 27.23
N VAL A 453 -11.20 33.24 27.76
CA VAL A 453 -10.77 33.21 29.16
C VAL A 453 -9.73 34.28 29.48
N VAL A 454 -8.80 34.54 28.58
CA VAL A 454 -7.69 35.47 28.80
C VAL A 454 -8.07 36.91 28.49
N PHE A 455 -8.90 37.15 27.47
CA PHE A 455 -9.19 38.51 27.01
C PHE A 455 -10.61 38.99 27.34
N ILE A 456 -11.62 38.11 27.30
CA ILE A 456 -13.02 38.50 27.48
C ILE A 456 -13.42 38.44 28.96
N LEU A 457 -13.12 37.35 29.66
CA LEU A 457 -13.49 37.14 31.07
C LEU A 457 -12.94 38.21 32.06
N PRO A 458 -11.67 38.67 31.98
CA PRO A 458 -11.13 39.66 32.92
C PRO A 458 -11.40 41.11 32.48
N SER A 459 -11.92 41.34 31.27
CA SER A 459 -12.19 42.68 30.77
C SER A 459 -13.41 43.27 31.47
N LYS A 460 -13.23 44.44 32.09
CA LYS A 460 -14.32 45.20 32.72
C LYS A 460 -15.37 45.67 31.70
N PHE A 461 -15.00 45.81 30.43
CA PHE A 461 -15.88 46.26 29.36
C PHE A 461 -17.00 45.28 28.99
N TYR A 462 -16.86 43.99 29.31
CA TYR A 462 -17.84 42.94 28.96
C TYR A 462 -18.56 42.36 30.18
N LYS A 463 -18.34 42.94 31.37
CA LYS A 463 -18.92 42.49 32.64
C LYS A 463 -20.14 43.30 33.08
N GLU A 464 -20.38 44.43 32.41
CA GLU A 464 -21.61 45.24 32.46
C GLU A 464 -22.46 44.87 31.24
#